data_AF-A0A0E2BBV8-F1
#
_entry.id   AF-A0A0E2BBV8-F1
#
_cell.length_a   1.000
_cell.length_b   1.000
_cell.length_c   1.000
_cell.angle_alpha   90.00
_cell.angle_beta   90.00
_cell.angle_gamma   90.00
#
_symmetry.space_group_name_H-M   'P 1'
#
loop_
_entity.id
_entity.type
_entity.pdbx_description
1 polymer ?
#
loop_
_entity_poly.entity_id
_entity_poly.type
_entity_poly.pdbx_seq_one_letter_code
_entity_poly.pdbx_strand_id
1 'polypeptide(L)'
;MKRWFLILLLIPVLLFSESSVSNDCTYKGRKLYGRILLVSSNPDLRVRSVNSIPDLRVQTVTTVPSRCGEWQMVTSNPDLRVQIDPSFGEFTIQFVESFPGVGP
;
A
#
# COMPACT_ATOMS: atom_id res chain seq x y z
N MET A 1 2.17 -42.31 40.86
CA MET A 1 0.95 -41.54 40.54
C MET A 1 1.37 -40.14 40.10
N LYS A 2 1.61 -39.94 38.80
CA LYS A 2 2.25 -38.75 38.26
C LYS A 2 1.18 -37.94 37.52
N ARG A 3 0.59 -36.96 38.19
CA ARG A 3 -0.39 -36.03 37.60
C ARG A 3 0.37 -34.93 36.89
N TRP A 4 0.54 -35.09 35.58
CA TRP A 4 1.09 -34.06 34.70
C TRP A 4 -0.06 -33.08 34.38
N PHE A 5 -0.04 -31.91 35.02
CA PHE A 5 -0.94 -30.83 34.63
C PHE A 5 -0.43 -30.23 33.31
N LEU A 6 -1.07 -30.60 32.19
CA LEU A 6 -0.96 -29.88 30.93
C LEU A 6 -1.81 -28.61 31.01
N ILE A 7 -1.17 -27.48 31.34
CA ILE A 7 -1.78 -26.15 31.18
C ILE A 7 -1.67 -25.78 29.70
N LEU A 8 -2.78 -25.92 28.98
CA LEU A 8 -2.93 -25.46 27.61
C LEU A 8 -3.12 -23.93 27.64
N LEU A 9 -2.03 -23.18 27.54
CA LEU A 9 -2.06 -21.72 27.34
C LEU A 9 -2.64 -21.43 25.95
N LEU A 10 -3.93 -21.07 25.90
CA LEU A 10 -4.56 -20.45 24.75
C LEU A 10 -3.93 -19.07 24.55
N ILE A 11 -2.87 -19.02 23.76
CA ILE A 11 -2.29 -17.76 23.28
C ILE A 11 -3.32 -17.18 22.29
N PRO A 12 -3.90 -16.00 22.55
CA PRO A 12 -4.70 -15.33 21.54
C PRO A 12 -3.74 -14.96 20.41
N VAL A 13 -3.93 -15.58 19.25
CA VAL A 13 -3.19 -15.23 18.05
C VAL A 13 -3.66 -13.84 17.65
N LEU A 14 -2.88 -12.82 18.02
CA LEU A 14 -3.01 -11.49 17.44
C LEU A 14 -2.67 -11.64 15.97
N LEU A 15 -3.69 -11.68 15.11
CA LEU A 15 -3.54 -11.58 13.67
C LEU A 15 -3.10 -10.15 13.37
N PHE A 16 -1.79 -9.88 13.48
CA PHE A 16 -1.21 -8.69 12.88
C PHE A 16 -1.32 -8.88 11.36
N SER A 17 -2.22 -8.13 10.72
CA SER A 17 -2.24 -8.02 9.27
C SER A 17 -0.96 -7.32 8.87
N GLU A 18 0.00 -8.05 8.31
CA GLU A 18 1.20 -7.46 7.75
C GLU A 18 0.77 -6.59 6.56
N SER A 19 1.00 -5.28 6.65
CA SER A 19 0.71 -4.38 5.53
C SER A 19 1.48 -4.87 4.31
N SER A 20 0.81 -5.01 3.17
CA SER A 20 1.44 -5.48 1.94
C SER A 20 2.56 -4.54 1.45
N VAL A 21 2.55 -3.30 1.94
CA VAL A 21 3.57 -2.27 1.78
C VAL A 21 4.55 -2.33 2.95
N SER A 22 5.84 -2.41 2.63
CA SER A 22 6.89 -2.40 3.64
C SER A 22 7.09 -1.01 4.27
N ASN A 23 7.68 -0.99 5.47
CA ASN A 23 7.93 0.23 6.24
C ASN A 23 8.81 1.28 5.53
N ASP A 24 9.58 0.88 4.51
CA ASP A 24 10.39 1.76 3.66
C ASP A 24 9.58 2.37 2.49
N CYS A 25 8.26 2.22 2.49
CA CYS A 25 7.35 2.67 1.44
C CYS A 25 7.67 2.05 0.07
N THR A 26 7.93 0.75 0.06
CA THR A 26 8.13 0.00 -1.16
C THR A 26 7.15 -1.15 -1.31
N TYR A 27 6.92 -1.54 -2.56
CA TYR A 27 6.23 -2.77 -2.91
C TYR A 27 7.01 -3.44 -4.04
N LYS A 28 7.43 -4.69 -3.84
CA LYS A 28 8.28 -5.44 -4.80
C LYS A 28 9.51 -4.62 -5.25
N GLY A 29 10.16 -3.92 -4.31
CA GLY A 29 11.35 -3.11 -4.56
C GLY A 29 11.10 -1.76 -5.26
N ARG A 30 9.84 -1.37 -5.50
CA ARG A 30 9.48 -0.10 -6.11
C ARG A 30 8.98 0.88 -5.06
N LYS A 31 9.46 2.11 -5.09
CA LYS A 31 8.97 3.21 -4.24
C LYS A 31 7.53 3.55 -4.57
N LEU A 32 6.69 3.74 -3.57
CA LEU A 32 5.26 4.04 -3.77
C LEU A 32 4.94 5.55 -3.80
N TYR A 33 5.89 6.34 -4.28
CA TYR A 33 5.79 7.78 -4.48
C TYR A 33 6.64 8.19 -5.67
N GLY A 34 6.29 9.32 -6.30
CA GLY A 34 6.99 9.81 -7.50
C GLY A 34 6.04 10.23 -8.61
N ARG A 35 6.57 10.29 -9.83
CA ARG A 35 5.81 10.63 -11.04
C ARG A 35 5.02 9.42 -11.52
N ILE A 36 3.70 9.52 -11.48
CA ILE A 36 2.79 8.42 -11.78
C ILE A 36 2.10 8.68 -13.11
N LEU A 37 2.15 7.68 -13.99
CA LEU A 37 1.33 7.62 -15.19
C LEU A 37 0.22 6.59 -14.97
N LEU A 38 -1.03 7.03 -15.01
CA LEU A 38 -2.18 6.13 -14.99
C LEU A 38 -2.32 5.45 -16.36
N VAL A 39 -2.45 4.12 -16.36
CA VAL A 39 -2.54 3.32 -17.60
C VAL A 39 -3.69 2.31 -17.53
N SER A 40 -4.21 1.95 -18.70
CA SER A 40 -5.22 0.90 -18.84
C SER A 40 -4.65 -0.50 -19.07
N SER A 41 -3.37 -0.60 -19.46
CA SER A 41 -2.68 -1.88 -19.73
C SER A 41 -1.17 -1.76 -19.54
N ASN A 42 -0.52 -2.92 -19.34
CA ASN A 42 0.91 -3.05 -19.05
C ASN A 42 1.38 -2.15 -17.88
N PRO A 43 0.74 -2.22 -16.69
CA PRO A 43 1.18 -1.46 -15.54
C PRO A 43 2.44 -2.07 -14.90
N ASP A 44 3.19 -1.23 -14.17
CA ASP A 44 4.17 -1.70 -13.20
C ASP A 44 3.51 -2.20 -11.92
N LEU A 45 2.41 -1.54 -11.52
CA LEU A 45 1.64 -1.83 -10.31
C LEU A 45 0.14 -1.75 -10.60
N ARG A 46 -0.61 -2.72 -10.08
CA ARG A 46 -2.06 -2.68 -10.08
C ARG A 46 -2.58 -2.43 -8.67
N VAL A 47 -3.44 -1.43 -8.50
CA VAL A 47 -3.96 -1.04 -7.19
C VAL A 47 -5.49 -1.02 -7.19
N ARG A 48 -6.09 -1.25 -6.03
CA ARG A 48 -7.54 -1.12 -5.82
C ARG A 48 -7.82 0.13 -4.99
N SER A 49 -8.68 1.02 -5.47
CA SER A 49 -9.12 2.17 -4.67
C SER A 49 -10.15 1.71 -3.63
N VAL A 50 -9.99 2.14 -2.38
CA VAL A 50 -10.92 1.88 -1.27
C VAL A 50 -11.21 3.17 -0.50
N ASN A 51 -12.28 3.15 0.31
CA ASN A 51 -12.72 4.31 1.08
C ASN A 51 -12.23 4.29 2.54
N SER A 52 -11.72 3.16 3.04
CA SER A 52 -11.24 3.02 4.41
C SER A 52 -10.19 1.90 4.51
N ILE A 53 -9.31 2.02 5.51
CA ILE A 53 -8.23 1.06 5.83
C ILE A 53 -7.42 0.66 4.58
N PRO A 54 -6.85 1.63 3.84
CA PRO A 54 -6.00 1.34 2.69
C PRO A 54 -4.64 0.81 3.15
N ASP A 55 -3.92 0.09 2.28
CA ASP A 55 -2.49 -0.20 2.49
C ASP A 55 -1.60 1.03 2.27
N LEU A 56 -2.03 1.96 1.40
CA LEU A 56 -1.32 3.20 1.09
C LEU A 56 -2.29 4.38 0.94
N ARG A 57 -2.01 5.46 1.67
CA ARG A 57 -2.67 6.76 1.51
C ARG A 57 -1.92 7.58 0.46
N VAL A 58 -2.62 7.91 -0.63
CA VAL A 58 -2.07 8.63 -1.77
C VAL A 58 -2.52 10.08 -1.74
N GLN A 59 -1.58 11.01 -1.77
CA GLN A 59 -1.85 12.43 -1.97
C GLN A 59 -1.34 12.85 -3.34
N THR A 60 -2.22 13.42 -4.15
CA THR A 60 -1.81 14.02 -5.43
C THR A 60 -1.14 15.35 -5.16
N VAL A 61 0.06 15.54 -5.69
CA VAL A 61 0.86 16.76 -5.52
C VAL A 61 1.27 17.35 -6.86
N THR A 62 1.54 18.65 -6.88
CA THR A 62 2.02 19.37 -8.07
C THR A 62 3.54 19.57 -8.08
N THR A 63 4.19 19.46 -6.91
CA THR A 63 5.63 19.56 -6.75
C THR A 63 6.32 18.20 -6.85
N VAL A 64 7.65 18.20 -6.94
CA VAL A 64 8.45 16.96 -6.95
C VAL A 64 8.15 16.15 -5.68
N PRO A 65 7.67 14.90 -5.80
CA PRO A 65 7.36 14.06 -4.65
C PRO A 65 8.62 13.70 -3.86
N SER A 66 8.52 13.77 -2.53
CA SER A 66 9.62 13.44 -1.62
C SER A 66 9.22 12.49 -0.50
N ARG A 67 7.91 12.24 -0.32
CA ARG A 67 7.37 11.43 0.77
C ARG A 67 6.54 10.26 0.26
N CYS A 68 6.45 9.22 1.08
CA CYS A 68 5.61 8.06 0.82
C CYS A 68 4.17 8.47 0.47
N GLY A 69 3.62 7.89 -0.59
CA GLY A 69 2.26 8.17 -1.04
C GLY A 69 2.07 9.51 -1.76
N GLU A 70 3.10 10.34 -1.95
CA GLU A 70 2.99 11.54 -2.79
C GLU A 70 3.08 11.17 -4.28
N TRP A 71 2.00 11.42 -5.01
CA TRP A 71 1.90 11.09 -6.43
C TRP A 71 1.80 12.37 -7.25
N GLN A 72 2.78 12.60 -8.12
CA GLN A 72 2.69 13.64 -9.14
C GLN A 72 2.18 12.98 -10.43
N MET A 73 0.96 13.31 -10.84
CA MET A 73 0.39 12.74 -12.07
C MET A 73 1.08 13.34 -13.29
N VAL A 74 1.56 12.50 -14.20
CA VAL A 74 2.28 12.90 -15.43
C VAL A 74 1.73 12.18 -16.66
N THR A 75 2.02 12.72 -17.84
CA THR A 75 1.67 12.12 -19.14
C THR A 75 2.86 11.47 -19.85
N SER A 76 4.09 11.76 -19.43
CA SER A 76 5.32 11.17 -19.99
C SER A 76 6.41 11.02 -18.92
N ASN A 77 7.40 10.16 -19.21
CA ASN A 77 8.56 9.89 -18.35
C ASN A 77 8.19 9.53 -16.89
N PRO A 78 7.23 8.61 -16.63
CA PRO A 78 6.87 8.25 -15.27
C PRO A 78 7.97 7.48 -14.55
N ASP A 79 7.95 7.55 -13.23
CA ASP A 79 8.70 6.63 -12.37
C ASP A 79 7.94 5.31 -12.20
N LEU A 80 6.60 5.37 -12.23
CA LEU A 80 5.71 4.20 -12.17
C LEU A 80 4.49 4.33 -13.08
N ARG A 81 4.15 3.23 -13.75
CA ARG A 81 2.87 3.06 -14.46
C ARG A 81 1.88 2.34 -13.54
N VAL A 82 0.81 3.03 -13.15
CA VAL A 82 -0.18 2.48 -12.23
C VAL A 82 -1.49 2.21 -12.98
N GLN A 83 -2.06 1.03 -12.77
CA GLN A 83 -3.43 0.72 -13.16
C GLN A 83 -4.31 0.66 -11.91
N ILE A 84 -5.41 1.42 -11.90
CA ILE A 84 -6.46 1.29 -10.87
C ILE A 84 -7.45 0.25 -11.36
N ASP A 85 -7.54 -0.88 -10.66
CA ASP A 85 -8.41 -2.01 -11.00
C ASP A 85 -9.21 -2.42 -9.77
N PRO A 86 -10.56 -2.30 -9.80
CA PRO A 86 -11.41 -2.64 -8.66
C PRO A 86 -11.41 -4.14 -8.33
N SER A 87 -11.10 -4.99 -9.31
CA SER A 87 -11.19 -6.46 -9.18
C SER A 87 -9.85 -7.07 -8.77
N PHE A 88 -8.72 -6.59 -9.29
CA PHE A 88 -7.44 -7.28 -9.18
C PHE A 88 -6.27 -6.42 -8.65
N GLY A 89 -6.53 -5.46 -7.78
CA GLY A 89 -5.47 -4.72 -7.09
C GLY A 89 -4.55 -5.60 -6.25
N GLU A 90 -3.24 -5.40 -6.39
CA GLU A 90 -2.19 -6.06 -5.60
C GLU A 90 -2.14 -5.56 -4.16
N PHE A 91 -2.49 -4.29 -3.95
CA PHE A 91 -2.73 -3.65 -2.66
C PHE A 91 -3.78 -2.55 -2.83
N THR A 92 -4.25 -2.01 -1.70
CA THR A 92 -5.31 -1.00 -1.66
C THR A 92 -4.75 0.41 -1.47
N ILE A 93 -5.33 1.37 -2.18
CA ILE A 93 -5.01 2.79 -2.02
C ILE A 93 -6.24 3.59 -1.60
N GLN A 94 -6.01 4.70 -0.92
CA GLN A 94 -7.03 5.73 -0.71
C GLN A 94 -6.44 7.08 -1.09
N PHE A 95 -7.14 7.83 -1.92
CA PHE A 95 -6.79 9.23 -2.19
C PHE A 95 -7.15 10.11 -0.98
N VAL A 96 -6.21 10.93 -0.54
CA VAL A 96 -6.35 11.83 0.61
C VAL A 96 -5.81 13.22 0.32
N GLU A 97 -6.36 14.22 1.00
CA GLU A 97 -5.89 15.62 0.90
C GLU A 97 -4.63 15.88 1.73
N SER A 98 -4.37 15.06 2.77
CA SER A 98 -3.24 15.23 3.68
C SER A 98 -2.84 13.93 4.36
N PHE A 99 -1.63 13.94 4.92
CA PHE A 99 -0.99 12.81 5.61
C PHE A 99 -0.89 11.57 4.70
N PRO A 100 -0.17 11.66 3.56
CA PRO A 100 0.12 10.50 2.74
C PRO A 100 1.12 9.59 3.45
N GLY A 101 1.13 8.32 3.06
CA GLY A 101 2.02 7.33 3.65
C GLY A 101 1.41 5.93 3.66
N VAL A 102 2.10 5.02 4.34
CA VAL A 102 1.57 3.68 4.62
C VAL A 102 0.26 3.82 5.39
N GLY A 103 -0.67 2.91 5.10
CA GLY A 103 -1.96 2.78 5.77
C GLY A 103 -1.85 2.64 7.29
N PRO A 104 -2.95 2.93 8.02
CA PRO A 104 -3.03 2.76 9.47
C PRO A 104 -3.00 1.30 9.91
#